data_AF-A0AAD8ZYC5-F1
#
_entry.id   AF-A0AAD8ZYC5-F1
#
_cell.length_a   1.000
_cell.length_b   1.000
_cell.length_c   1.000
_cell.angle_alpha   90.00
_cell.angle_beta   90.00
_cell.angle_gamma   90.00
#
_symmetry.space_group_name_H-M   'P 1'
#
loop_
_entity.id
_entity.type
_entity.pdbx_description
1 polymer ?
#
loop_
_entity_poly.entity_id
_entity_poly.type
_entity_poly.pdbx_seq_one_letter_code
_entity_poly.pdbx_strand_id
1 'polypeptide(L)'
;MGRKGLGHHEERNHAGKKAEQQTPACRPTNPYTTADEISAALMRFKTDTGPYVHPNPISFTDGTTKDSWKGTLPDIDIDKRDHLGDFLRTPIHGRTCRIGFFSCPQANWVGTGSDWQGDPWHCFAAMLVNDEKKGKHLLVYDNDAKEGVHEDARIPSVLRGLQRNLWSKIDQRCGLAAVWYSTNRSNYGSGMCLYYALRQVQSWASVPDEAFQEDDPRVLEFIPLVKK
;
A
#
# COMPACT_ATOMS: atom_id res chain seq x y z
N MET A 1 -15.52 62.81 -51.45
CA MET A 1 -15.24 62.97 -50.00
C MET A 1 -15.97 61.86 -49.25
N GLY A 2 -15.31 60.74 -48.97
CA GLY A 2 -15.90 59.57 -48.29
C GLY A 2 -15.04 59.19 -47.08
N ARG A 3 -15.68 59.09 -45.91
CA ARG A 3 -15.02 58.92 -44.60
C ARG A 3 -14.47 57.50 -44.42
N LYS A 4 -13.26 57.44 -43.84
CA LYS A 4 -12.59 56.24 -43.32
C LYS A 4 -13.37 55.67 -42.11
N GLY A 5 -13.63 54.37 -42.12
CA GLY A 5 -14.05 53.60 -40.95
C GLY A 5 -12.87 52.79 -40.40
N LEU A 6 -12.45 53.10 -39.17
CA LEU A 6 -11.41 52.39 -38.43
C LEU A 6 -12.03 51.14 -37.79
N GLY A 7 -11.51 49.96 -38.14
CA GLY A 7 -11.83 48.70 -37.46
C GLY A 7 -11.00 48.57 -36.18
N HIS A 8 -11.69 48.41 -35.06
CA HIS A 8 -11.09 48.11 -33.76
C HIS A 8 -10.55 46.67 -33.76
N HIS A 9 -9.24 46.52 -33.55
CA HIS A 9 -8.58 45.26 -33.20
C HIS A 9 -8.80 45.01 -31.71
N GLU A 10 -9.51 43.93 -31.37
CA GLU A 10 -9.75 43.49 -30.00
C GLU A 10 -8.68 42.43 -29.64
N GLU A 11 -7.64 42.85 -28.92
CA GLU A 11 -6.60 41.96 -28.40
C GLU A 11 -7.14 41.09 -27.26
N ARG A 12 -7.25 39.78 -27.51
CA ARG A 12 -7.62 38.79 -26.49
C ARG A 12 -6.41 38.46 -25.61
N ASN A 13 -6.41 38.98 -24.40
CA ASN A 13 -5.52 38.61 -23.31
C ASN A 13 -5.59 37.09 -23.01
N HIS A 14 -4.56 36.35 -23.38
CA HIS A 14 -4.32 34.98 -22.89
C HIS A 14 -3.65 35.06 -21.50
N ALA A 15 -4.49 35.10 -20.46
CA ALA A 15 -4.03 34.88 -19.09
C ALA A 15 -3.62 33.41 -18.93
N GLY A 16 -2.32 33.16 -19.02
CA GLY A 16 -1.73 31.86 -18.68
C GLY A 16 -2.04 31.51 -17.22
N LYS A 17 -2.89 30.51 -17.01
CA LYS A 17 -3.01 29.83 -15.72
C LYS A 17 -1.67 29.19 -15.40
N LYS A 18 -0.89 29.81 -14.51
CA LYS A 18 0.24 29.16 -13.86
C LYS A 18 -0.30 27.96 -13.11
N ALA A 19 0.17 26.77 -13.48
CA ALA A 19 -0.07 25.55 -12.74
C ALA A 19 0.42 25.75 -11.31
N GLU A 20 -0.52 25.67 -10.37
CA GLU A 20 -0.25 25.71 -8.95
C GLU A 20 0.56 24.45 -8.61
N GLN A 21 1.87 24.63 -8.38
CA GLN A 21 2.75 23.56 -7.91
C GLN A 21 2.24 23.14 -6.53
N GLN A 22 1.55 21.99 -6.49
CA GLN A 22 1.13 21.35 -5.25
C GLN A 22 2.36 21.13 -4.38
N THR A 23 2.34 21.70 -3.18
CA THR A 23 3.34 21.47 -2.14
C THR A 23 3.46 19.96 -1.88
N PRO A 24 4.67 19.39 -1.73
CA PRO A 24 4.85 17.97 -1.47
C PRO A 24 4.14 17.63 -0.16
N ALA A 25 3.03 16.90 -0.28
CA ALA A 25 2.18 16.56 0.85
C ALA A 25 2.99 15.80 1.91
N CYS A 26 3.03 16.34 3.12
CA CYS A 26 3.71 15.71 4.25
C CYS A 26 3.08 14.33 4.52
N ARG A 27 3.90 13.27 4.56
CA ARG A 27 3.47 11.93 4.95
C ARG A 27 3.16 11.92 6.44
N PRO A 28 2.06 11.30 6.90
CA PRO A 28 1.78 11.13 8.31
C PRO A 28 2.94 10.43 9.03
N THR A 29 3.36 11.01 10.16
CA THR A 29 4.38 10.46 11.07
C THR A 29 3.81 10.17 12.45
N ASN A 30 2.59 10.61 12.74
CA ASN A 30 1.95 10.44 14.04
C ASN A 30 1.41 9.00 14.16
N PRO A 31 1.77 8.21 15.18
CA PRO A 31 1.22 6.86 15.35
C PRO A 31 -0.31 6.85 15.59
N TYR A 32 -0.90 7.99 15.97
CA TYR A 32 -2.34 8.17 16.14
C TYR A 32 -3.04 8.71 14.89
N THR A 33 -2.39 8.64 13.72
CA THR A 33 -3.03 9.04 12.45
C THR A 33 -4.25 8.17 12.16
N THR A 34 -5.36 8.84 11.87
CA THR A 34 -6.65 8.21 11.63
C THR A 34 -6.69 7.48 10.28
N ALA A 35 -7.65 6.56 10.12
CA ALA A 35 -7.87 5.87 8.84
C ALA A 35 -8.21 6.83 7.69
N ASP A 36 -8.93 7.93 7.96
CA ASP A 36 -9.24 8.95 6.96
C ASP A 36 -7.99 9.70 6.48
N GLU A 37 -7.09 10.08 7.39
CA GLU A 37 -5.82 10.72 7.04
C GLU A 37 -4.90 9.79 6.24
N ILE A 38 -4.84 8.51 6.62
CA ILE A 38 -4.12 7.49 5.85
C ILE A 38 -4.73 7.37 4.44
N SER A 39 -6.05 7.25 4.35
CA SER A 39 -6.76 7.12 3.06
C SER A 39 -6.53 8.35 2.18
N ALA A 40 -6.56 9.55 2.75
CA ALA A 40 -6.23 10.78 2.05
C ALA A 40 -4.78 10.78 1.50
N ALA A 41 -3.82 10.23 2.25
CA ALA A 41 -2.45 10.05 1.77
C ALA A 41 -2.37 9.03 0.61
N LEU A 42 -3.04 7.87 0.75
CA LEU A 42 -3.07 6.84 -0.30
C LEU A 42 -3.69 7.34 -1.60
N MET A 43 -4.76 8.14 -1.51
CA MET A 43 -5.39 8.75 -2.66
C MET A 43 -4.46 9.70 -3.42
N ARG A 44 -3.55 10.40 -2.73
CA ARG A 44 -2.54 11.28 -3.36
C ARG A 44 -1.43 10.51 -4.06
N PHE A 45 -1.21 9.24 -3.72
CA PHE A 45 -0.22 8.40 -4.38
C PHE A 45 -0.74 7.79 -5.69
N LYS A 46 -2.05 7.88 -5.97
CA LYS A 46 -2.61 7.39 -7.23
C LYS A 46 -2.09 8.22 -8.40
N THR A 47 -1.69 7.53 -9.46
CA THR A 47 -1.25 8.12 -10.72
C THR A 47 -2.02 7.51 -11.88
N ASP A 48 -2.07 8.21 -13.02
CA ASP A 48 -2.77 7.72 -14.21
C ASP A 48 -2.01 6.60 -14.93
N THR A 49 -0.70 6.47 -14.71
CA THR A 49 0.17 5.51 -15.40
C THR A 49 0.76 4.45 -14.49
N GLY A 50 0.70 4.64 -13.17
CA GLY A 50 1.26 3.73 -12.18
C GLY A 50 0.28 2.64 -11.72
N PRO A 51 0.77 1.75 -10.84
CA PRO A 51 -0.02 0.69 -10.23
C PRO A 51 -1.33 1.17 -9.60
N TYR A 52 -2.30 0.27 -9.49
CA TYR A 52 -3.46 0.54 -8.64
C TYR A 52 -3.03 0.66 -7.17
N VAL A 53 -3.32 1.80 -6.54
CA VAL A 53 -3.20 1.98 -5.09
C VAL A 53 -4.58 1.81 -4.45
N HIS A 54 -4.70 0.86 -3.51
CA HIS A 54 -5.94 0.67 -2.76
C HIS A 54 -6.21 1.91 -1.88
N PRO A 55 -7.44 2.48 -1.89
CA PRO A 55 -7.70 3.78 -1.27
C PRO A 55 -7.70 3.75 0.27
N ASN A 56 -8.00 2.61 0.88
CA ASN A 56 -8.20 2.50 2.32
C ASN A 56 -7.10 1.63 2.95
N PRO A 57 -6.73 1.87 4.23
CA PRO A 57 -5.88 0.95 4.97
C PRO A 57 -6.56 -0.42 5.18
N ILE A 58 -5.83 -1.50 4.87
CA ILE A 58 -6.29 -2.86 5.12
C ILE A 58 -5.91 -3.29 6.53
N SER A 59 -6.90 -3.60 7.37
CA SER A 59 -6.66 -3.86 8.79
C SER A 59 -7.14 -5.21 9.30
N PHE A 60 -8.03 -5.87 8.56
CA PHE A 60 -8.69 -7.09 9.03
C PHE A 60 -8.55 -8.24 8.03
N THR A 61 -8.63 -9.46 8.53
CA THR A 61 -8.58 -10.68 7.71
C THR A 61 -9.84 -10.87 6.88
N ASP A 62 -11.00 -10.53 7.44
CA ASP A 62 -12.32 -10.70 6.85
C ASP A 62 -13.36 -9.76 7.49
N GLY A 63 -14.58 -9.78 6.94
CA GLY A 63 -15.70 -8.96 7.40
C GLY A 63 -16.13 -9.30 8.83
N THR A 64 -16.15 -10.57 9.20
CA THR A 64 -16.50 -10.99 10.57
C THR A 64 -15.55 -10.41 11.59
N THR A 65 -14.24 -10.45 11.32
CA THR A 65 -13.23 -9.83 12.17
C THR A 65 -13.37 -8.32 12.16
N LYS A 66 -13.61 -7.67 11.02
CA LYS A 66 -13.88 -6.23 10.97
C LYS A 66 -15.07 -5.84 11.85
N ASP A 67 -16.18 -6.56 11.75
CA ASP A 67 -17.42 -6.30 12.48
C ASP A 67 -17.25 -6.49 14.00
N SER A 68 -16.44 -7.45 14.43
CA SER A 68 -16.19 -7.69 15.87
C SER A 68 -15.41 -6.57 16.55
N TRP A 69 -14.74 -5.71 15.78
CA TRP A 69 -14.01 -4.53 16.28
C TRP A 69 -14.85 -3.24 16.22
N LYS A 70 -16.12 -3.34 15.81
CA LYS A 70 -17.01 -2.18 15.76
C LYS A 70 -17.26 -1.64 17.17
N GLY A 71 -16.94 -0.36 17.37
CA GLY A 71 -17.11 0.32 18.65
C GLY A 71 -16.00 0.06 19.69
N THR A 72 -14.98 -0.74 19.37
CA THR A 72 -13.84 -0.98 20.27
C THR A 72 -12.67 -0.04 19.98
N LEU A 73 -12.57 0.47 18.76
CA LEU A 73 -11.47 1.33 18.35
C LEU A 73 -11.87 2.81 18.46
N PRO A 74 -11.26 3.59 19.38
CA PRO A 74 -11.70 4.95 19.69
C PRO A 74 -11.41 5.98 18.58
N ASP A 75 -10.52 5.66 17.65
CA ASP A 75 -10.01 6.51 16.58
C ASP A 75 -10.41 6.05 15.17
N ILE A 76 -11.22 4.99 15.08
CA ILE A 76 -11.42 4.24 13.83
C ILE A 76 -12.89 4.23 13.49
N ASP A 77 -13.24 5.09 12.53
CA ASP A 77 -14.36 4.81 11.66
C ASP A 77 -14.07 3.47 10.97
N ILE A 78 -14.70 2.41 11.46
CA ILE A 78 -14.53 1.04 10.97
C ILE A 78 -14.85 0.96 9.48
N ASP A 79 -15.72 1.84 8.98
CA ASP A 79 -16.11 1.89 7.58
C ASP A 79 -14.99 2.43 6.67
N LYS A 80 -13.93 3.00 7.25
CA LYS A 80 -12.72 3.49 6.54
C LYS A 80 -11.57 2.49 6.51
N ARG A 81 -11.73 1.33 7.13
CA ARG A 81 -10.73 0.26 7.13
C ARG A 81 -11.27 -0.92 6.35
N ASP A 82 -10.50 -1.38 5.38
CA ASP A 82 -10.88 -2.53 4.57
C ASP A 82 -10.31 -3.82 5.15
N HIS A 83 -10.90 -4.94 4.75
CA HIS A 83 -10.35 -6.26 5.07
C HIS A 83 -9.73 -6.90 3.83
N LEU A 84 -8.98 -8.00 3.97
CA LEU A 84 -8.29 -8.65 2.85
C LEU A 84 -9.22 -8.98 1.66
N GLY A 85 -10.45 -9.39 1.94
CA GLY A 85 -11.46 -9.64 0.90
C GLY A 85 -11.79 -8.42 0.03
N ASP A 86 -11.91 -7.23 0.60
CA ASP A 86 -12.21 -6.00 -0.12
C ASP A 86 -11.01 -5.66 -0.99
N PHE A 87 -9.83 -5.59 -0.37
CA PHE A 87 -8.56 -5.39 -1.07
C PHE A 87 -8.37 -6.34 -2.24
N LEU A 88 -8.67 -7.64 -2.09
CA LEU A 88 -8.49 -8.64 -3.14
C LEU A 88 -9.61 -8.64 -4.20
N ARG A 89 -10.82 -8.18 -3.88
CA ARG A 89 -11.96 -8.18 -4.83
C ARG A 89 -12.14 -6.87 -5.56
N THR A 90 -11.61 -5.75 -5.06
CA THR A 90 -11.75 -4.46 -5.74
C THR A 90 -11.24 -4.55 -7.18
N PRO A 91 -12.03 -4.11 -8.17
CA PRO A 91 -11.57 -4.00 -9.55
C PRO A 91 -10.38 -3.04 -9.66
N ILE A 92 -9.40 -3.41 -10.49
CA ILE A 92 -8.21 -2.57 -10.76
C ILE A 92 -8.15 -2.06 -12.20
N HIS A 93 -9.25 -2.18 -12.96
CA HIS A 93 -9.45 -1.50 -14.25
C HIS A 93 -8.29 -1.61 -15.25
N GLY A 94 -7.85 -2.85 -15.52
CA GLY A 94 -6.80 -3.12 -16.51
C GLY A 94 -5.37 -2.91 -15.99
N ARG A 95 -5.19 -2.52 -14.72
CA ARG A 95 -3.87 -2.42 -14.11
C ARG A 95 -3.21 -3.79 -13.93
N THR A 96 -1.89 -3.80 -14.05
CA THR A 96 -1.06 -5.00 -13.90
C THR A 96 -0.70 -5.25 -12.43
N CYS A 97 -0.58 -4.17 -11.67
CA CYS A 97 -0.14 -4.19 -10.29
C CYS A 97 -1.19 -3.64 -9.33
N ARG A 98 -1.16 -4.15 -8.10
CA ARG A 98 -2.00 -3.69 -6.98
C ARG A 98 -1.14 -3.47 -5.75
N ILE A 99 -1.20 -2.27 -5.18
CA ILE A 99 -0.53 -1.90 -3.95
C ILE A 99 -1.56 -1.76 -2.83
N GLY A 100 -1.24 -2.29 -1.66
CA GLY A 100 -2.02 -2.15 -0.43
C GLY A 100 -1.15 -1.63 0.70
N PHE A 101 -1.73 -0.74 1.51
CA PHE A 101 -1.19 -0.34 2.80
C PHE A 101 -1.91 -1.10 3.91
N PHE A 102 -1.17 -1.73 4.79
CA PHE A 102 -1.73 -2.57 5.84
C PHE A 102 -1.39 -1.98 7.20
N SER A 103 -2.37 -1.93 8.09
CA SER A 103 -2.21 -1.47 9.46
C SER A 103 -3.01 -2.39 10.37
N CYS A 104 -2.39 -3.07 11.30
CA CYS A 104 -3.07 -4.07 12.12
C CYS A 104 -2.54 -4.07 13.56
N PRO A 105 -3.35 -4.46 14.56
CA PRO A 105 -2.88 -4.63 15.92
C PRO A 105 -1.74 -5.65 15.99
N GLN A 106 -0.66 -5.33 16.72
CA GLN A 106 0.47 -6.25 16.89
C GLN A 106 0.08 -7.53 17.66
N ALA A 107 -0.97 -7.53 18.50
CA ALA A 107 -1.50 -8.74 19.14
C ALA A 107 -1.84 -9.86 18.15
N ASN A 108 -2.33 -9.50 16.95
CA ASN A 108 -2.61 -10.47 15.88
C ASN A 108 -1.33 -11.12 15.29
N TRP A 109 -0.14 -10.74 15.78
CA TRP A 109 1.15 -11.34 15.45
C TRP A 109 1.64 -12.34 16.50
N VAL A 110 1.08 -12.33 17.73
CA VAL A 110 1.54 -13.19 18.84
C VAL A 110 0.40 -13.54 19.81
N GLY A 111 -0.34 -14.62 19.55
CA GLY A 111 -1.16 -15.30 20.59
C GLY A 111 -2.39 -14.57 21.14
N THR A 112 -3.22 -15.33 21.85
CA THR A 112 -4.58 -14.99 22.29
C THR A 112 -4.61 -14.05 23.52
N GLY A 113 -5.35 -12.93 23.46
CA GLY A 113 -5.58 -12.08 24.64
C GLY A 113 -6.38 -10.79 24.38
N SER A 114 -6.83 -10.15 25.46
CA SER A 114 -7.57 -8.86 25.50
C SER A 114 -6.66 -7.62 25.60
N ASP A 115 -5.34 -7.77 25.40
CA ASP A 115 -4.32 -6.75 25.67
C ASP A 115 -4.11 -5.74 24.52
N TRP A 116 -4.93 -5.79 23.48
CA TRP A 116 -4.84 -4.95 22.28
C TRP A 116 -4.97 -3.43 22.54
N GLN A 117 -5.44 -3.02 23.72
CA GLN A 117 -5.55 -1.61 24.12
C GLN A 117 -4.17 -0.97 24.42
N GLY A 118 -3.14 -1.79 24.69
CA GLY A 118 -1.76 -1.34 24.92
C GLY A 118 -0.79 -1.70 23.81
N ASP A 119 -1.20 -2.54 22.85
CA ASP A 119 -0.32 -3.04 21.81
C ASP A 119 -0.21 -2.06 20.63
N PRO A 120 1.02 -1.70 20.19
CA PRO A 120 1.20 -0.79 19.09
C PRO A 120 0.59 -1.37 17.81
N TRP A 121 -0.01 -0.50 17.01
CA TRP A 121 -0.39 -0.85 15.64
C TRP A 121 0.88 -1.04 14.80
N HIS A 122 0.93 -2.12 14.05
CA HIS A 122 2.00 -2.36 13.08
C HIS A 122 1.53 -2.03 11.67
N CYS A 123 2.37 -1.36 10.90
CA CYS A 123 2.10 -1.03 9.51
C CYS A 123 3.10 -1.69 8.58
N PHE A 124 2.63 -2.20 7.44
CA PHE A 124 3.46 -2.74 6.38
C PHE A 124 2.84 -2.44 5.02
N ALA A 125 3.60 -2.60 3.94
CA ALA A 125 3.09 -2.43 2.58
C ALA A 125 3.20 -3.74 1.81
N ALA A 126 2.26 -3.99 0.90
CA ALA A 126 2.38 -5.12 -0.02
C ALA A 126 1.99 -4.73 -1.44
N MET A 127 2.63 -5.39 -2.40
CA MET A 127 2.34 -5.24 -3.83
C MET A 127 2.10 -6.62 -4.45
N LEU A 128 1.03 -6.72 -5.22
CA LEU A 128 0.77 -7.84 -6.11
C LEU A 128 1.12 -7.42 -7.53
N VAL A 129 2.00 -8.19 -8.17
CA VAL A 129 2.47 -7.96 -9.53
C VAL A 129 2.12 -9.17 -10.37
N ASN A 130 1.46 -8.97 -11.52
CA ASN A 130 1.24 -10.07 -12.45
C ASN A 130 2.54 -10.45 -13.16
N ASP A 131 2.80 -11.74 -13.29
CA ASP A 131 3.78 -12.32 -14.20
C ASP A 131 3.00 -13.05 -15.31
N GLU A 132 3.25 -12.67 -16.56
CA GLU A 132 2.52 -13.20 -17.72
C GLU A 132 2.65 -14.72 -17.89
N LYS A 133 3.71 -15.32 -17.35
CA LYS A 133 4.04 -16.75 -17.50
C LYS A 133 3.83 -17.54 -16.22
N LYS A 134 4.11 -16.94 -15.05
CA LYS A 134 4.17 -17.66 -13.77
C LYS A 134 3.01 -17.35 -12.83
N GLY A 135 2.16 -16.37 -13.15
CA GLY A 135 0.98 -16.02 -12.36
C GLY A 135 1.15 -14.70 -11.63
N LYS A 136 1.35 -14.72 -10.30
CA LYS A 136 1.49 -13.49 -9.50
C LYS A 136 2.65 -13.56 -8.53
N HIS A 137 3.34 -12.45 -8.35
CA HIS A 137 4.31 -12.24 -7.28
C HIS A 137 3.69 -11.39 -6.18
N LEU A 138 3.90 -11.78 -4.93
CA LEU A 138 3.55 -10.98 -3.76
C LEU A 138 4.82 -10.40 -3.16
N LEU A 139 4.96 -9.09 -3.14
CA LEU A 139 6.04 -8.37 -2.49
C LEU A 139 5.52 -7.85 -1.14
N VAL A 140 6.23 -8.14 -0.05
CA VAL A 140 5.89 -7.68 1.30
C VAL A 140 7.04 -6.84 1.83
N TYR A 141 6.78 -5.55 2.00
CA TYR A 141 7.70 -4.63 2.67
C TYR A 141 7.28 -4.45 4.12
N ASP A 142 8.22 -4.72 5.01
CA ASP A 142 8.05 -4.60 6.44
C ASP A 142 9.27 -3.87 7.02
N ASN A 143 9.07 -2.66 7.55
CA ASN A 143 10.17 -1.88 8.14
C ASN A 143 10.72 -2.54 9.41
N ASP A 144 9.94 -3.42 10.04
CA ASP A 144 10.34 -4.21 11.20
C ASP A 144 10.67 -5.65 10.77
N ALA A 145 11.32 -5.79 9.61
CA ALA A 145 11.69 -7.06 9.03
C ALA A 145 12.38 -7.98 10.03
N LYS A 146 11.97 -9.26 10.01
CA LYS A 146 12.52 -10.29 10.91
C LYS A 146 14.03 -10.44 10.69
N GLU A 147 14.77 -10.58 11.79
CA GLU A 147 16.20 -10.87 11.76
C GLU A 147 16.51 -12.27 11.23
N GLY A 148 17.66 -12.42 10.56
CA GLY A 148 18.18 -13.72 10.13
C GLY A 148 17.32 -14.40 9.05
N VAL A 149 16.63 -13.62 8.22
CA VAL A 149 15.89 -14.16 7.08
C VAL A 149 16.85 -14.29 5.89
N HIS A 150 17.00 -15.51 5.39
CA HIS A 150 17.86 -15.88 4.27
C HIS A 150 17.01 -16.50 3.14
N GLU A 151 17.60 -16.74 1.97
CA GLU A 151 16.88 -17.18 0.76
C GLU A 151 16.17 -18.54 0.90
N ASP A 152 16.57 -19.37 1.86
CA ASP A 152 15.94 -20.65 2.18
C ASP A 152 14.79 -20.52 3.20
N ALA A 153 14.53 -19.30 3.69
CA ALA A 153 13.54 -19.07 4.72
C ALA A 153 12.12 -19.36 4.23
N ARG A 154 11.39 -20.10 5.06
CA ARG A 154 10.03 -20.56 4.75
C ARG A 154 9.00 -19.45 4.98
N ILE A 155 8.01 -19.34 4.09
CA ILE A 155 6.93 -18.34 4.21
C ILE A 155 6.27 -18.36 5.60
N PRO A 156 5.87 -19.52 6.17
CA PRO A 156 5.25 -19.56 7.50
C PRO A 156 6.21 -19.20 8.65
N SER A 157 7.54 -19.28 8.45
CA SER A 157 8.50 -18.90 9.50
C SER A 157 8.84 -17.40 9.48
N VAL A 158 8.59 -16.73 8.36
CA VAL A 158 8.87 -15.30 8.16
C VAL A 158 7.60 -14.46 8.31
N LEU A 159 6.57 -14.74 7.51
CA LEU A 159 5.33 -13.95 7.53
C LEU A 159 4.49 -14.26 8.77
N ARG A 160 3.92 -13.21 9.38
CA ARG A 160 3.11 -13.28 10.60
C ARG A 160 1.77 -12.57 10.43
N GLY A 161 0.83 -12.87 11.32
CA GLY A 161 -0.47 -12.19 11.41
C GLY A 161 -1.13 -11.95 10.04
N LEU A 162 -1.43 -10.67 9.77
CA LEU A 162 -2.11 -10.26 8.55
C LEU A 162 -1.29 -10.51 7.26
N GLN A 163 0.05 -10.49 7.31
CA GLN A 163 0.90 -10.81 6.16
C GLN A 163 0.73 -12.27 5.74
N ARG A 164 0.73 -13.18 6.71
CA ARG A 164 0.52 -14.62 6.46
C ARG A 164 -0.89 -14.89 5.92
N ASN A 165 -1.89 -14.21 6.48
CA ASN A 165 -3.27 -14.32 6.03
C ASN A 165 -3.46 -13.78 4.60
N LEU A 166 -2.79 -12.67 4.26
CA LEU A 166 -2.73 -12.12 2.91
C LEU A 166 -2.16 -13.16 1.93
N TRP A 167 -0.95 -13.67 2.21
CA TRP A 167 -0.30 -14.71 1.40
C TRP A 167 -1.23 -15.92 1.19
N SER A 168 -1.77 -16.47 2.28
CA SER A 168 -2.62 -17.66 2.21
C SER A 168 -3.86 -17.44 1.34
N LYS A 169 -4.55 -16.30 1.48
CA LYS A 169 -5.74 -15.98 0.67
C LYS A 169 -5.41 -15.79 -0.81
N ILE A 170 -4.27 -15.18 -1.14
CA ILE A 170 -3.87 -15.01 -2.54
C ILE A 170 -3.50 -16.35 -3.16
N ASP A 171 -2.69 -17.13 -2.45
CA ASP A 171 -2.24 -18.44 -2.91
C ASP A 171 -3.42 -19.39 -3.18
N GLN A 172 -4.41 -19.41 -2.29
CA GLN A 172 -5.65 -20.17 -2.47
C GLN A 172 -6.48 -19.70 -3.67
N ARG A 173 -6.50 -18.39 -3.96
CA ARG A 173 -7.39 -17.81 -4.97
C ARG A 173 -6.83 -17.88 -6.38
N CYS A 174 -5.53 -17.67 -6.55
CA CYS A 174 -4.92 -17.55 -7.87
C CYS A 174 -3.54 -18.19 -7.99
N GLY A 175 -3.02 -18.79 -6.92
CA GLY A 175 -1.63 -19.21 -6.86
C GLY A 175 -0.64 -18.04 -6.83
N LEU A 176 0.56 -18.31 -6.31
CA LEU A 176 1.67 -17.37 -6.34
C LEU A 176 2.88 -18.02 -6.99
N ALA A 177 3.51 -17.29 -7.89
CA ALA A 177 4.80 -17.61 -8.49
C ALA A 177 5.91 -17.53 -7.44
N ALA A 178 5.93 -16.42 -6.69
CA ALA A 178 6.85 -16.22 -5.58
C ALA A 178 6.28 -15.24 -4.54
N VAL A 179 6.83 -15.32 -3.33
CA VAL A 179 6.68 -14.31 -2.29
C VAL A 179 8.03 -13.68 -2.05
N TRP A 180 8.12 -12.37 -2.19
CA TRP A 180 9.32 -11.57 -1.95
C TRP A 180 9.17 -10.82 -0.64
N TYR A 181 10.19 -10.84 0.21
CA TYR A 181 10.18 -10.20 1.52
C TYR A 181 11.36 -9.25 1.67
N SER A 182 11.09 -8.02 2.11
CA SER A 182 12.14 -7.01 2.35
C SER A 182 13.01 -7.43 3.53
N THR A 183 14.33 -7.39 3.37
CA THR A 183 15.30 -7.71 4.45
C THR A 183 16.03 -6.49 4.99
N ASN A 184 15.80 -5.31 4.40
CA ASN A 184 16.41 -4.07 4.86
C ASN A 184 15.88 -3.66 6.25
N ARG A 185 16.73 -3.80 7.26
CA ARG A 185 16.44 -3.48 8.67
C ARG A 185 16.99 -2.13 9.13
N SER A 186 17.40 -1.25 8.22
CA SER A 186 17.95 0.07 8.57
C SER A 186 17.01 0.94 9.41
N ASN A 187 15.71 0.64 9.42
CA ASN A 187 14.68 1.38 10.15
C ASN A 187 13.98 0.55 11.24
N TYR A 188 14.49 -0.65 11.54
CA TYR A 188 13.91 -1.55 12.53
C TYR A 188 13.86 -0.90 13.92
N GLY A 189 12.74 -1.03 14.62
CA GLY A 189 12.60 -0.54 16.01
C GLY A 189 12.54 0.99 16.13
N SER A 190 12.40 1.71 15.02
CA SER A 190 12.27 3.18 15.01
C SER A 190 10.91 3.67 15.55
N GLY A 191 9.91 2.79 15.65
CA GLY A 191 8.54 3.17 16.00
C GLY A 191 7.82 3.97 14.90
N MET A 192 8.37 3.97 13.68
CA MET A 192 7.90 4.79 12.55
C MET A 192 7.31 3.94 11.41
N CYS A 193 6.73 2.77 11.74
CA CYS A 193 6.23 1.81 10.75
C CYS A 193 5.19 2.43 9.79
N LEU A 194 4.30 3.29 10.30
CA LEU A 194 3.35 4.06 9.49
C LEU A 194 4.05 4.85 8.37
N TYR A 195 5.06 5.63 8.74
CA TYR A 195 5.79 6.49 7.80
C TYR A 195 6.50 5.66 6.73
N TYR A 196 7.22 4.61 7.13
CA TYR A 196 8.00 3.79 6.20
C TYR A 196 7.12 2.96 5.28
N ALA A 197 6.02 2.40 5.78
CA ALA A 197 5.05 1.70 4.94
C ALA A 197 4.40 2.64 3.91
N LEU A 198 3.99 3.86 4.30
CA LEU A 198 3.47 4.86 3.35
C LEU A 198 4.54 5.32 2.34
N ARG A 199 5.79 5.50 2.78
CA ARG A 199 6.91 5.80 1.89
C ARG A 199 7.10 4.69 0.85
N GLN A 200 6.99 3.42 1.25
CA GLN A 200 7.12 2.32 0.31
C GLN A 200 5.96 2.29 -0.70
N VAL A 201 4.71 2.51 -0.24
CA VAL A 201 3.55 2.62 -1.15
C VAL A 201 3.76 3.74 -2.16
N GLN A 202 4.21 4.91 -1.72
CA GLN A 202 4.52 6.03 -2.62
C GLN A 202 5.62 5.68 -3.62
N SER A 203 6.67 4.99 -3.16
CA SER A 203 7.78 4.56 -4.02
C SER A 203 7.27 3.62 -5.11
N TRP A 204 6.48 2.60 -4.76
CA TRP A 204 5.90 1.68 -5.73
C TRP A 204 4.85 2.34 -6.63
N ALA A 205 4.08 3.31 -6.13
CA ALA A 205 3.09 4.02 -6.95
C ALA A 205 3.73 4.93 -8.01
N SER A 206 5.00 5.29 -7.82
CA SER A 206 5.78 6.13 -8.73
C SER A 206 6.44 5.34 -9.87
N VAL A 207 6.45 4.00 -9.83
CA VAL A 207 6.99 3.16 -10.91
C VAL A 207 5.92 2.91 -11.99
N PRO A 208 6.30 2.60 -13.24
CA PRO A 208 5.36 2.18 -14.27
C PRO A 208 4.54 0.93 -13.87
N ASP A 209 3.28 0.87 -14.31
CA ASP A 209 2.40 -0.29 -14.07
C ASP A 209 2.71 -1.47 -15.01
N GLU A 210 3.81 -2.14 -14.76
CA GLU A 210 4.32 -3.20 -15.64
C GLU A 210 4.30 -4.59 -14.98
N ALA A 211 4.22 -5.62 -15.81
CA ALA A 211 4.31 -7.01 -15.38
C ALA A 211 5.68 -7.31 -14.79
N PHE A 212 5.74 -8.34 -13.94
CA PHE A 212 6.98 -8.77 -13.31
C PHE A 212 7.98 -9.27 -14.35
N GLN A 213 9.24 -8.85 -14.22
CA GLN A 213 10.37 -9.28 -15.05
C GLN A 213 11.45 -9.94 -14.18
N GLU A 214 12.45 -10.59 -14.78
CA GLU A 214 13.51 -11.27 -14.02
C GLU A 214 14.42 -10.29 -13.27
N ASP A 215 14.66 -9.11 -13.83
CA ASP A 215 15.47 -8.01 -13.29
C ASP A 215 14.62 -6.90 -12.66
N ASP A 216 13.44 -7.25 -12.15
CA ASP A 216 12.46 -6.30 -11.65
C ASP A 216 13.03 -5.42 -10.50
N PRO A 217 13.13 -4.09 -10.69
CA PRO A 217 13.74 -3.21 -9.70
C PRO A 217 12.94 -3.14 -8.39
N ARG A 218 11.67 -3.57 -8.40
CA ARG A 218 10.80 -3.55 -7.21
C ARG A 218 11.25 -4.56 -6.14
N VAL A 219 12.12 -5.52 -6.48
CA VAL A 219 12.62 -6.57 -5.56
C VAL A 219 14.10 -6.47 -5.21
N LEU A 220 14.79 -5.37 -5.54
CA LEU A 220 16.25 -5.24 -5.31
C LEU A 220 16.71 -5.46 -3.85
N GLU A 221 15.90 -5.05 -2.87
CA GLU A 221 16.18 -5.25 -1.43
C GLU A 221 15.30 -6.37 -0.81
N PHE A 222 14.83 -7.28 -1.65
CA PHE A 222 13.94 -8.36 -1.26
C PHE A 222 14.59 -9.70 -1.55
N ILE A 223 14.20 -10.71 -0.78
CA ILE A 223 14.56 -12.10 -1.06
C ILE A 223 13.31 -12.93 -1.34
N PRO A 224 13.38 -13.94 -2.20
CA PRO A 224 12.29 -14.88 -2.37
C PRO A 224 12.17 -15.78 -1.14
N LEU A 225 10.95 -16.08 -0.71
CA LEU A 225 10.65 -17.01 0.37
C LEU A 225 10.19 -18.37 -0.17
N VAL A 226 10.51 -19.43 0.56
CA VAL A 226 10.19 -20.81 0.19
C VAL A 226 8.81 -21.22 0.73
N LYS A 227 7.97 -21.81 -0.13
CA LYS A 227 6.61 -22.25 0.24
C LYS A 227 6.55 -23.50 1.11
N LYS A 228 7.56 -24.38 1.02
CA LYS A 228 7.61 -25.69 1.69
C LYS A 228 7.46 -25.56 3.19
#